data_AF-A0A5T1VQG4-F1
#
_entry.id   AF-A0A5T1VQG4-F1
#
_cell.length_a   1.000
_cell.length_b   1.000
_cell.length_c   1.000
_cell.angle_alpha   90.00
_cell.angle_beta   90.00
_cell.angle_gamma   90.00
#
_symmetry.space_group_name_H-M   'P 1'
#
loop_
_entity.id
_entity.type
_entity.pdbx_description
1 polymer ?
#
loop_
_entity_poly.entity_id
_entity_poly.type
_entity_poly.pdbx_seq_one_letter_code
_entity_poly.pdbx_strand_id
1 'polypeptide(L)'
;MYLQISDLKKELILKKGILHFDFTASALALKCVEKEILKILPTYANTHSDSSLNSFKTQQTYEQARKDIKKSLSLDENFALIACGTGSSSAIKKFQELIGIYIPPLVKERYFTQIDKNTLPLVIVGPYEHHSNELSFREGLCECIRIPLDKNGEIDFDFLEKTLQKNKKRKIIASFSLASNVTGILSDYKRISEMVRKFKGIVAFDASSFIPYKNISCQYYDALFISSHKLIGGIGGSGLLAIKKDLCGNKPSFAAGGTVGYVSRTSQCYLCNEEALEEGGTPGILQLIRASLAFKIKDSIGVKNI
;
A
#
# COMPACT_ATOMS: atom_id res chain seq x y z
N MET A 1 23.06 -7.41 1.81
CA MET A 1 22.72 -8.79 2.22
C MET A 1 22.34 -9.54 0.95
N TYR A 2 23.11 -10.57 0.59
CA TYR A 2 22.83 -11.39 -0.59
C TYR A 2 22.45 -12.78 -0.08
N LEU A 3 21.21 -13.21 -0.33
CA LEU A 3 20.66 -14.47 0.19
C LEU A 3 20.20 -15.32 -0.99
N GLN A 4 20.49 -16.63 -0.96
CA GLN A 4 19.92 -17.60 -1.89
C GLN A 4 18.74 -18.34 -1.25
N ILE A 5 17.88 -18.97 -2.06
CA ILE A 5 16.73 -19.74 -1.55
C ILE A 5 17.16 -20.85 -0.57
N SER A 6 18.34 -21.46 -0.80
CA SER A 6 18.91 -22.50 0.07
C SER A 6 19.24 -22.01 1.49
N ASP A 7 19.47 -20.70 1.65
CA ASP A 7 19.81 -20.10 2.93
C ASP A 7 18.58 -19.78 3.77
N LEU A 8 17.42 -19.55 3.14
CA LEU A 8 16.19 -19.17 3.82
C LEU A 8 15.84 -20.12 4.96
N LYS A 9 15.90 -21.44 4.74
CA LYS A 9 15.58 -22.44 5.77
C LYS A 9 16.44 -22.29 7.05
N LYS A 10 17.69 -21.86 6.93
CA LYS A 10 18.60 -21.66 8.07
C LYS A 10 18.33 -20.33 8.78
N GLU A 11 17.91 -19.32 8.02
CA GLU A 11 17.61 -17.98 8.51
C GLU A 11 16.20 -17.85 9.11
N LEU A 12 15.27 -18.75 8.78
CA LEU A 12 13.93 -18.76 9.36
C LEU A 12 13.99 -18.84 10.90
N ILE A 13 13.26 -17.92 11.53
CA ILE A 13 12.94 -17.99 12.95
C ILE A 13 11.65 -18.82 13.06
N LEU A 14 11.82 -20.14 13.11
CA LEU A 14 10.75 -21.12 13.23
C LEU A 14 11.15 -22.20 14.24
N LYS A 15 10.22 -22.60 15.10
CA LYS A 15 10.47 -23.67 16.09
C LYS A 15 10.77 -24.99 15.38
N LYS A 16 11.77 -25.73 15.89
CA LYS A 16 12.16 -27.04 15.33
C LYS A 16 10.96 -28.00 15.31
N GLY A 17 10.79 -28.70 14.19
CA GLY A 17 9.70 -29.66 13.98
C GLY A 17 8.37 -29.06 13.51
N ILE A 18 8.28 -27.75 13.33
CA ILE A 18 7.09 -27.09 12.79
C ILE A 18 7.18 -26.94 11.28
N LEU A 19 6.08 -27.24 10.59
CA LEU A 19 5.85 -26.91 9.19
C LEU A 19 4.89 -25.72 9.12
N HIS A 20 5.24 -24.69 8.34
CA HIS A 20 4.40 -23.50 8.13
C HIS A 20 3.90 -23.49 6.70
N PHE A 21 2.59 -23.52 6.50
CA PHE A 21 1.95 -23.47 5.17
C PHE A 21 0.96 -22.30 5.04
N ASP A 22 1.02 -21.32 5.95
CA ASP A 22 0.12 -20.16 5.98
C ASP A 22 0.83 -18.85 5.59
N PHE A 23 1.67 -18.91 4.55
CA PHE A 23 2.40 -17.74 4.03
C PHE A 23 1.48 -16.66 3.44
N THR A 24 0.26 -17.05 3.03
CA THR A 24 -0.75 -16.13 2.49
C THR A 24 -1.28 -15.17 3.54
N ALA A 25 -1.41 -15.61 4.80
CA ALA A 25 -1.78 -14.74 5.92
C ALA A 25 -0.60 -13.86 6.36
N SER A 26 0.53 -14.49 6.69
CA SER A 26 1.78 -13.80 7.03
C SER A 26 2.97 -14.71 6.74
N ALA A 27 4.05 -14.10 6.24
CA ALA A 27 5.32 -14.79 6.12
C ALA A 27 6.02 -14.89 7.49
N LEU A 28 7.23 -15.47 7.47
CA LEU A 28 8.04 -15.73 8.67
C LEU A 28 9.16 -14.70 8.85
N ALA A 29 9.60 -14.51 10.11
CA ALA A 29 10.76 -13.69 10.44
C ALA A 29 12.06 -14.38 10.05
N LEU A 30 13.10 -13.58 9.78
CA LEU A 30 14.44 -14.05 9.44
C LEU A 30 15.47 -13.50 10.44
N LYS A 31 16.38 -14.37 10.91
CA LYS A 31 17.46 -14.01 11.83
C LYS A 31 18.30 -12.86 11.30
N CYS A 32 18.62 -12.86 10.00
CA CYS A 32 19.36 -11.78 9.36
C CYS A 32 18.64 -10.43 9.43
N VAL A 33 17.31 -10.37 9.29
CA VAL A 33 16.54 -9.13 9.47
C VAL A 33 16.62 -8.67 10.92
N GLU A 34 16.40 -9.56 11.88
CA GLU A 34 16.49 -9.21 13.31
C GLU A 34 17.89 -8.71 13.71
N LYS A 35 18.94 -9.32 13.16
CA LYS A 35 20.33 -8.87 13.35
C LYS A 35 20.55 -7.45 12.85
N GLU A 36 20.01 -7.08 11.68
CA GLU A 36 20.10 -5.71 11.17
C GLU A 36 19.33 -4.72 12.04
N ILE A 37 18.15 -5.10 12.52
CA ILE A 37 17.39 -4.24 13.44
C ILE A 37 18.15 -4.04 14.76
N LEU A 38 18.75 -5.10 15.32
CA LEU A 38 19.58 -5.00 16.53
C LEU A 38 20.80 -4.10 16.36
N LYS A 39 21.34 -3.94 15.13
CA LYS A 39 22.43 -2.99 14.86
C LYS A 39 21.99 -1.53 14.85
N ILE A 40 20.72 -1.26 14.53
CA ILE A 40 20.17 0.10 14.43
C ILE A 40 19.78 0.64 15.81
N LEU A 41 19.21 -0.23 16.67
CA LEU A 41 18.67 0.16 17.97
C LEU A 41 19.63 0.96 18.88
N PRO A 42 20.95 0.65 18.97
CA PRO A 42 21.87 1.41 19.82
C PRO A 42 22.01 2.89 19.45
N THR A 43 21.75 3.25 18.18
CA THR A 43 21.83 4.64 17.69
C THR A 43 20.46 5.19 17.28
N TYR A 44 19.37 4.50 17.64
CA TYR A 44 18.03 4.92 17.30
C TYR A 44 17.67 6.24 17.97
N ALA A 45 17.14 7.17 17.20
CA ALA A 45 16.50 8.38 17.70
C ALA A 45 15.34 8.78 16.77
N ASN A 46 14.40 9.56 17.29
CA ASN A 46 13.28 10.04 16.49
C ASN A 46 13.78 10.96 15.37
N THR A 47 13.17 10.88 14.18
CA THR A 47 13.58 11.56 12.96
C THR A 47 13.26 13.05 12.90
N HIS A 48 12.48 13.57 13.86
CA HIS A 48 12.02 14.97 13.89
C HIS A 48 13.02 15.99 14.48
N SER A 49 14.29 15.62 14.64
CA SER A 49 15.31 16.48 15.26
C SER A 49 16.61 16.46 14.46
N ASP A 50 16.93 17.53 13.73
CA ASP A 50 18.22 17.63 13.02
C ASP A 50 19.40 17.96 13.94
N SER A 51 19.16 18.12 15.25
CA SER A 51 20.15 18.58 16.22
C SER A 51 21.01 17.48 16.85
N SER A 52 20.73 16.19 16.57
CA SER A 52 21.54 15.07 17.10
C SER A 52 22.03 14.14 15.99
N LEU A 53 23.28 13.67 16.14
CA LEU A 53 23.90 12.73 15.19
C LEU A 53 23.08 11.44 15.02
N ASN A 54 22.48 10.93 16.10
CA ASN A 54 21.67 9.71 16.07
C ASN A 54 20.35 9.90 15.32
N SER A 55 19.69 11.06 15.48
CA SER A 55 18.49 11.38 14.71
C SER A 55 18.81 11.50 13.22
N PHE A 56 19.88 12.23 12.88
CA PHE A 56 20.34 12.34 11.49
C PHE A 56 20.63 10.96 10.85
N LYS A 57 21.35 10.08 11.55
CA LYS A 57 21.59 8.69 11.10
C LYS A 57 20.30 7.90 10.92
N THR A 58 19.36 8.04 11.85
CA THR A 58 18.07 7.34 11.78
C THR A 58 17.24 7.85 10.59
N GLN A 59 17.20 9.16 10.36
CA GLN A 59 16.52 9.77 9.21
C GLN A 59 17.14 9.32 7.89
N GLN A 60 18.47 9.29 7.78
CA GLN A 60 19.13 8.75 6.59
C GLN A 60 18.78 7.28 6.34
N THR A 61 18.76 6.46 7.39
CA THR A 61 18.41 5.03 7.28
C THR A 61 16.94 4.86 6.85
N TYR A 62 16.04 5.70 7.37
CA TYR A 62 14.63 5.72 7.02
C TYR A 62 14.41 6.10 5.54
N GLU A 63 15.03 7.18 5.07
CA GLU A 63 14.92 7.61 3.67
C GLU A 63 15.61 6.64 2.71
N GLN A 64 16.72 6.03 3.12
CA GLN A 64 17.35 4.98 2.32
C GLN A 64 16.43 3.75 2.21
N ALA A 65 15.78 3.35 3.30
CA ALA A 65 14.81 2.26 3.29
C ALA A 65 13.67 2.53 2.28
N ARG A 66 13.16 3.77 2.24
CA ARG A 66 12.17 4.21 1.25
C ARG A 66 12.70 4.10 -0.17
N LYS A 67 13.88 4.66 -0.45
CA LYS A 67 14.52 4.62 -1.78
C LYS A 67 14.74 3.19 -2.28
N ASP A 68 15.16 2.30 -1.39
CA ASP A 68 15.38 0.89 -1.72
C ASP A 68 14.08 0.19 -2.13
N ILE A 69 12.97 0.48 -1.45
CA ILE A 69 11.65 -0.07 -1.81
C ILE A 69 11.18 0.52 -3.15
N LYS A 70 11.32 1.84 -3.37
CA LYS A 70 10.98 2.47 -4.65
C LYS A 70 11.73 1.82 -5.82
N LYS A 71 13.03 1.54 -5.62
CA LYS A 71 13.86 0.85 -6.60
C LYS A 71 13.38 -0.58 -6.84
N SER A 72 13.08 -1.34 -5.78
CA SER A 72 12.54 -2.71 -5.88
C SER A 72 11.24 -2.76 -6.70
N LEU A 73 10.35 -1.79 -6.45
CA LEU A 73 9.08 -1.64 -7.15
C LEU A 73 9.22 -0.98 -8.54
N SER A 74 10.43 -0.58 -8.95
CA SER A 74 10.68 0.16 -10.19
C SER A 74 9.76 1.38 -10.36
N LEU A 75 9.54 2.13 -9.28
CA LEU A 75 8.75 3.35 -9.32
C LEU A 75 9.51 4.46 -10.03
N ASP A 76 8.81 5.21 -10.86
CA ASP A 76 9.35 6.44 -11.45
C ASP A 76 9.20 7.64 -10.49
N GLU A 77 9.69 8.80 -10.92
CA GLU A 77 9.69 10.05 -10.14
C GLU A 77 8.30 10.64 -9.88
N ASN A 78 7.28 10.19 -10.61
CA ASN A 78 5.90 10.61 -10.43
C ASN A 78 5.23 9.89 -9.26
N PHE A 79 5.88 8.90 -8.65
CA PHE A 79 5.35 8.17 -7.51
C PHE A 79 5.94 8.63 -6.16
N ALA A 80 5.05 8.79 -5.19
CA ALA A 80 5.34 8.79 -3.78
C ALA A 80 5.20 7.36 -3.23
N LEU A 81 6.00 7.03 -2.22
CA LEU A 81 5.86 5.81 -1.43
C LEU A 81 5.60 6.23 0.02
N ILE A 82 4.40 6.02 0.51
CA ILE A 82 3.96 6.42 1.85
C ILE A 82 3.95 5.19 2.76
N ALA A 83 4.67 5.27 3.89
CA ALA A 83 4.64 4.29 4.95
C ALA A 83 3.34 4.46 5.74
N CYS A 84 2.47 3.46 5.65
CA CYS A 84 1.11 3.48 6.17
C CYS A 84 1.00 2.45 7.28
N GLY A 85 0.68 2.86 8.51
CA GLY A 85 0.37 2.00 9.67
C GLY A 85 0.78 0.52 9.53
N THR A 86 -0.21 -0.37 9.56
CA THR A 86 0.00 -1.82 9.42
C THR A 86 -0.84 -2.41 8.30
N GLY A 87 -0.18 -3.18 7.41
CA GLY A 87 -0.79 -3.92 6.30
C GLY A 87 -1.41 -3.05 5.20
N SER A 88 -1.90 -3.69 4.14
CA SER A 88 -2.56 -3.02 3.02
C SER A 88 -3.83 -2.28 3.44
N SER A 89 -4.52 -2.72 4.50
CA SER A 89 -5.69 -2.02 5.05
C SER A 89 -5.38 -0.55 5.38
N SER A 90 -4.20 -0.29 5.96
CA SER A 90 -3.77 1.08 6.28
C SER A 90 -3.42 1.87 5.02
N ALA A 91 -2.83 1.22 4.01
CA ALA A 91 -2.55 1.83 2.70
C ALA A 91 -3.84 2.17 1.92
N ILE A 92 -4.84 1.28 1.94
CA ILE A 92 -6.16 1.49 1.34
C ILE A 92 -6.88 2.65 2.01
N LYS A 93 -6.88 2.69 3.35
CA LYS A 93 -7.45 3.83 4.09
C LYS A 93 -6.75 5.14 3.70
N LYS A 94 -5.42 5.18 3.72
CA LYS A 94 -4.66 6.38 3.32
C LYS A 94 -5.00 6.81 1.89
N PHE A 95 -5.10 5.88 0.96
CA PHE A 95 -5.55 6.16 -0.41
C PHE A 95 -6.96 6.78 -0.45
N GLN A 96 -7.91 6.22 0.30
CA GLN A 96 -9.27 6.77 0.39
C GLN A 96 -9.30 8.17 1.00
N GLU A 97 -8.44 8.45 1.98
CA GLU A 97 -8.30 9.80 2.56
C GLU A 97 -7.74 10.79 1.54
N LEU A 98 -6.67 10.40 0.81
CA LEU A 98 -6.03 11.22 -0.21
C LEU A 98 -6.97 11.59 -1.36
N ILE A 99 -7.75 10.64 -1.86
CA ILE A 99 -8.69 10.89 -2.96
C ILE A 99 -10.03 11.49 -2.51
N GLY A 100 -10.21 11.69 -1.20
CA GLY A 100 -11.33 12.39 -0.59
C GLY A 100 -12.63 11.57 -0.48
N ILE A 101 -12.54 10.24 -0.35
CA ILE A 101 -13.72 9.37 -0.20
C ILE A 101 -13.80 8.66 1.15
N TYR A 102 -12.75 8.72 1.98
CA TYR A 102 -12.82 8.19 3.34
C TYR A 102 -13.68 9.10 4.23
N ILE A 103 -14.58 8.48 4.98
CA ILE A 103 -15.29 9.10 6.09
C ILE A 103 -15.43 8.07 7.21
N PRO A 104 -15.28 8.44 8.49
CA PRO A 104 -15.61 7.51 9.57
C PRO A 104 -17.08 7.05 9.47
N PRO A 105 -17.38 5.75 9.55
CA PRO A 105 -18.75 5.24 9.36
C PRO A 105 -19.80 5.92 10.25
N LEU A 106 -19.44 6.19 11.52
CA LEU A 106 -20.32 6.89 12.47
C LEU A 106 -20.68 8.33 12.02
N VAL A 107 -19.78 9.02 11.32
CA VAL A 107 -20.04 10.37 10.79
C VAL A 107 -20.97 10.27 9.59
N LYS A 108 -20.77 9.27 8.72
CA LYS A 108 -21.67 9.01 7.59
C LYS A 108 -23.10 8.70 8.07
N GLU A 109 -23.23 7.81 9.05
CA GLU A 109 -24.53 7.48 9.65
C GLU A 109 -25.21 8.72 10.26
N ARG A 110 -24.46 9.58 10.95
CA ARG A 110 -25.02 10.73 11.66
C ARG A 110 -25.42 11.88 10.74
N TYR A 111 -24.62 12.16 9.71
CA TYR A 111 -24.75 13.40 8.92
C TYR A 111 -25.09 13.18 7.44
N PHE A 112 -25.04 11.93 6.95
CA PHE A 112 -25.16 11.60 5.53
C PHE A 112 -26.17 10.47 5.28
N THR A 113 -27.34 10.57 5.89
CA THR A 113 -28.42 9.56 5.80
C THR A 113 -29.11 9.51 4.44
N GLN A 114 -29.09 10.62 3.68
CA GLN A 114 -29.67 10.72 2.34
C GLN A 114 -28.63 11.29 1.36
N ILE A 115 -27.84 10.41 0.73
CA ILE A 115 -26.93 10.79 -0.35
C ILE A 115 -27.41 10.15 -1.66
N ASP A 116 -27.59 10.97 -2.70
CA ASP A 116 -27.69 10.45 -4.06
C ASP A 116 -26.33 9.91 -4.51
N LYS A 117 -26.21 8.57 -4.55
CA LYS A 117 -24.98 7.87 -4.95
C LYS A 117 -24.47 8.29 -6.33
N ASN A 118 -25.35 8.72 -7.24
CA ASN A 118 -24.94 9.15 -8.59
C ASN A 118 -24.09 10.43 -8.59
N THR A 119 -24.20 11.24 -7.54
CA THR A 119 -23.40 12.46 -7.35
C THR A 119 -22.00 12.17 -6.80
N LEU A 120 -21.78 10.97 -6.27
CA LEU A 120 -20.50 10.54 -5.70
C LEU A 120 -19.61 9.87 -6.76
N PRO A 121 -18.29 9.78 -6.52
CA PRO A 121 -17.40 8.92 -7.28
C PRO A 121 -17.89 7.46 -7.31
N LEU A 122 -17.62 6.78 -8.42
CA LEU A 122 -17.84 5.34 -8.55
C LEU A 122 -16.53 4.61 -8.25
N VAL A 123 -16.55 3.74 -7.24
CA VAL A 123 -15.52 2.74 -7.00
C VAL A 123 -15.97 1.40 -7.58
N ILE A 124 -15.12 0.80 -8.39
CA ILE A 124 -15.32 -0.52 -8.98
C ILE A 124 -14.31 -1.48 -8.34
N VAL A 125 -14.79 -2.58 -7.79
CA VAL A 125 -13.97 -3.62 -7.16
C VAL A 125 -14.13 -4.96 -7.86
N GLY A 126 -13.11 -5.81 -7.76
CA GLY A 126 -13.12 -7.14 -8.37
C GLY A 126 -14.01 -8.16 -7.67
N PRO A 127 -14.15 -9.35 -8.26
CA PRO A 127 -15.03 -10.40 -7.73
C PRO A 127 -14.48 -11.15 -6.51
N TYR A 128 -13.20 -11.01 -6.18
CA TYR A 128 -12.54 -11.78 -5.12
C TYR A 128 -11.66 -10.90 -4.22
N GLU A 129 -12.13 -9.69 -3.95
CA GLU A 129 -11.43 -8.78 -3.05
C GLU A 129 -11.33 -9.31 -1.62
N HIS A 130 -10.18 -9.09 -1.00
CA HIS A 130 -10.09 -9.13 0.45
C HIS A 130 -11.00 -8.05 1.06
N HIS A 131 -11.58 -8.30 2.23
CA HIS A 131 -12.53 -7.37 2.86
C HIS A 131 -11.99 -5.93 3.01
N SER A 132 -10.68 -5.79 3.24
CA SER A 132 -10.01 -4.48 3.29
C SER A 132 -10.18 -3.65 2.02
N ASN A 133 -10.24 -4.31 0.86
CA ASN A 133 -10.37 -3.69 -0.47
C ASN A 133 -11.83 -3.68 -0.98
N GLU A 134 -12.82 -3.84 -0.09
CA GLU A 134 -14.25 -3.79 -0.46
C GLU A 134 -15.10 -3.08 0.60
N LEU A 135 -15.06 -3.55 1.85
CA LEU A 135 -15.95 -3.05 2.90
C LEU A 135 -15.72 -1.56 3.20
N SER A 136 -14.46 -1.13 3.20
CA SER A 136 -14.09 0.27 3.41
C SER A 136 -14.68 1.21 2.35
N PHE A 137 -14.78 0.77 1.08
CA PHE A 137 -15.42 1.54 0.02
C PHE A 137 -16.94 1.55 0.12
N ARG A 138 -17.57 0.46 0.59
CA ARG A 138 -19.02 0.44 0.88
C ARG A 138 -19.39 1.47 1.94
N GLU A 139 -18.51 1.65 2.93
CA GLU A 139 -18.65 2.66 3.99
C GLU A 139 -18.19 4.06 3.57
N GLY A 140 -17.41 4.20 2.49
CA GLY A 140 -16.90 5.49 2.01
C GLY A 140 -17.97 6.41 1.39
N LEU A 141 -17.56 7.64 1.06
CA LEU A 141 -18.33 8.62 0.27
C LEU A 141 -18.22 8.31 -1.23
N CYS A 142 -18.59 7.10 -1.61
CA CYS A 142 -18.64 6.64 -2.98
C CYS A 142 -19.78 5.64 -3.19
N GLU A 143 -20.12 5.39 -4.44
CA GLU A 143 -20.82 4.15 -4.80
C GLU A 143 -19.80 3.05 -5.03
N CYS A 144 -20.01 1.86 -4.47
CA CYS A 144 -19.14 0.71 -4.68
C CYS A 144 -19.89 -0.36 -5.50
N ILE A 145 -19.36 -0.70 -6.68
CA ILE A 145 -19.87 -1.76 -7.54
C ILE A 145 -18.85 -2.89 -7.61
N ARG A 146 -19.29 -4.10 -7.30
CA ARG A 146 -18.50 -5.33 -7.46
C ARG A 146 -18.73 -5.93 -8.83
N ILE A 147 -17.65 -6.16 -9.57
CA ILE A 147 -17.67 -6.93 -10.82
C ILE A 147 -17.85 -8.40 -10.48
N PRO A 148 -18.80 -9.13 -11.11
CA PRO A 148 -19.00 -10.55 -10.85
C PRO A 148 -17.91 -11.41 -11.50
N LEU A 149 -17.95 -12.70 -11.17
CA LEU A 149 -17.19 -13.71 -11.90
C LEU A 149 -17.88 -14.02 -13.22
N ASP A 150 -17.10 -14.30 -14.25
CA ASP A 150 -17.60 -14.88 -15.50
C ASP A 150 -17.86 -16.40 -15.34
N LYS A 151 -18.29 -17.05 -16.43
CA LYS A 151 -18.55 -18.50 -16.46
C LYS A 151 -17.33 -19.38 -16.19
N ASN A 152 -16.11 -18.83 -16.31
CA ASN A 152 -14.85 -19.53 -16.07
C ASN A 152 -14.29 -19.27 -14.66
N GLY A 153 -14.99 -18.48 -13.83
CA GLY A 153 -14.49 -18.07 -12.52
C GLY A 153 -13.40 -16.99 -12.60
N GLU A 154 -13.32 -16.26 -13.72
CA GLU A 154 -12.45 -15.10 -13.91
C GLU A 154 -13.24 -13.79 -13.79
N ILE A 155 -12.59 -12.65 -13.98
CA ILE A 155 -13.27 -11.34 -13.96
C ILE A 155 -14.19 -11.24 -15.18
N ASP A 156 -15.46 -10.89 -14.95
CA ASP A 156 -16.39 -10.57 -16.03
C ASP A 156 -16.05 -9.19 -16.65
N PHE A 157 -15.21 -9.21 -17.68
CA PHE A 157 -14.79 -8.02 -18.40
C PHE A 157 -15.91 -7.37 -19.22
N ASP A 158 -16.93 -8.13 -19.64
CA ASP A 158 -18.07 -7.56 -20.37
C ASP A 158 -18.94 -6.74 -19.42
N PHE A 159 -19.13 -7.23 -18.19
CA PHE A 159 -19.80 -6.49 -17.13
C PHE A 159 -19.00 -5.24 -16.72
N LEU A 160 -17.66 -5.36 -16.62
CA LEU A 160 -16.80 -4.20 -16.37
C LEU A 160 -16.94 -3.14 -17.45
N GLU A 161 -16.90 -3.51 -18.74
CA GLU A 161 -17.05 -2.57 -19.84
C GLU A 161 -18.41 -1.86 -19.81
N LYS A 162 -19.50 -2.61 -19.63
CA LYS A 162 -20.86 -2.04 -19.50
C LYS A 162 -20.95 -1.07 -18.32
N THR A 163 -20.34 -1.41 -17.19
CA THR A 163 -20.30 -0.57 -15.98
C THR A 163 -19.56 0.74 -16.25
N LEU A 164 -18.39 0.67 -16.91
CA LEU A 164 -17.60 1.84 -17.30
C LEU A 164 -18.38 2.73 -18.28
N GLN A 165 -18.98 2.15 -19.32
CA GLN A 165 -19.76 2.88 -20.32
C GLN A 165 -20.95 3.63 -19.71
N LYS A 166 -21.71 2.97 -18.83
CA LYS A 166 -22.86 3.56 -18.13
C LYS A 166 -22.45 4.74 -17.24
N ASN A 167 -21.23 4.73 -16.70
CA ASN A 167 -20.75 5.69 -15.72
C ASN A 167 -19.67 6.65 -16.24
N LYS A 168 -19.47 6.75 -17.57
CA LYS A 168 -18.40 7.54 -18.20
C LYS A 168 -18.32 9.04 -17.84
N LYS A 169 -19.38 9.60 -17.24
CA LYS A 169 -19.44 11.00 -16.78
C LYS A 169 -19.03 11.18 -15.31
N ARG A 170 -18.79 10.10 -14.57
CA ARG A 170 -18.43 10.13 -13.14
C ARG A 170 -16.92 10.01 -12.96
N LYS A 171 -16.43 10.42 -11.79
CA LYS A 171 -15.07 10.06 -11.34
C LYS A 171 -15.05 8.55 -11.08
N ILE A 172 -14.27 7.80 -11.84
CA ILE A 172 -14.14 6.35 -11.73
C ILE A 172 -12.84 6.01 -11.00
N ILE A 173 -12.93 5.12 -10.02
CA ILE A 173 -11.81 4.53 -9.30
C ILE A 173 -11.96 3.02 -9.38
N ALA A 174 -10.99 2.32 -9.97
CA ALA A 174 -10.94 0.88 -9.98
C ALA A 174 -9.97 0.41 -8.89
N SER A 175 -10.42 -0.45 -7.97
CA SER A 175 -9.60 -1.03 -6.91
C SER A 175 -9.69 -2.55 -6.95
N PHE A 176 -8.69 -3.22 -7.52
CA PHE A 176 -8.73 -4.66 -7.77
C PHE A 176 -7.58 -5.39 -7.06
N SER A 177 -7.80 -6.61 -6.61
CA SER A 177 -6.72 -7.48 -6.16
C SER A 177 -5.90 -7.96 -7.37
N LEU A 178 -4.58 -7.95 -7.28
CA LEU A 178 -3.70 -8.53 -8.32
C LEU A 178 -3.73 -10.07 -8.30
N ALA A 179 -3.98 -10.64 -7.13
CA ALA A 179 -4.12 -12.07 -6.93
C ALA A 179 -5.14 -12.34 -5.83
N SER A 180 -6.02 -13.33 -6.03
CA SER A 180 -6.92 -13.80 -4.96
C SER A 180 -6.11 -14.42 -3.83
N ASN A 181 -6.37 -14.01 -2.59
CA ASN A 181 -5.77 -14.63 -1.40
C ASN A 181 -6.41 -15.99 -1.05
N VAL A 182 -7.46 -16.40 -1.77
CA VAL A 182 -8.15 -17.68 -1.55
C VAL A 182 -7.79 -18.68 -2.65
N THR A 183 -7.95 -18.29 -3.92
CA THR A 183 -7.78 -19.20 -5.06
C THR A 183 -6.41 -19.10 -5.72
N GLY A 184 -5.65 -18.02 -5.46
CA GLY A 184 -4.39 -17.74 -6.15
C GLY A 184 -4.55 -17.29 -7.61
N ILE A 185 -5.79 -17.14 -8.12
CA ILE A 185 -6.06 -16.62 -9.46
C ILE A 185 -5.42 -15.24 -9.61
N LEU A 186 -4.70 -15.04 -10.70
CA LEU A 186 -4.07 -13.78 -11.05
C LEU A 186 -5.03 -12.97 -11.93
N SER A 187 -5.27 -11.72 -11.54
CA SER A 187 -6.06 -10.79 -12.33
C SER A 187 -5.28 -10.38 -13.59
N ASP A 188 -5.96 -10.26 -14.73
CA ASP A 188 -5.42 -9.57 -15.91
C ASP A 188 -5.40 -8.05 -15.66
N TYR A 189 -4.46 -7.63 -14.82
CA TYR A 189 -4.28 -6.25 -14.39
C TYR A 189 -3.95 -5.31 -15.55
N LYS A 190 -3.39 -5.83 -16.66
CA LYS A 190 -3.13 -5.03 -17.86
C LYS A 190 -4.45 -4.66 -18.53
N ARG A 191 -5.31 -5.65 -18.77
CA ARG A 191 -6.64 -5.44 -19.34
C ARG A 191 -7.50 -4.54 -18.45
N ILE A 192 -7.48 -4.75 -17.12
CA ILE A 192 -8.17 -3.85 -16.17
C ILE A 192 -7.68 -2.40 -16.35
N SER A 193 -6.35 -2.20 -16.29
CA SER A 193 -5.74 -0.87 -16.39
C SER A 193 -6.11 -0.18 -17.70
N GLU A 194 -5.94 -0.86 -18.83
CA GLU A 194 -6.25 -0.33 -20.16
C GLU A 194 -7.72 0.03 -20.30
N MET A 195 -8.64 -0.83 -19.83
CA MET A 195 -10.07 -0.57 -19.88
C MET A 195 -10.45 0.64 -19.04
N VAL A 196 -9.99 0.74 -17.80
CA VAL A 196 -10.32 1.84 -16.89
C VAL A 196 -9.75 3.16 -17.40
N ARG A 197 -8.52 3.16 -17.92
CA ARG A 197 -7.86 4.37 -18.44
C ARG A 197 -8.56 4.94 -19.67
N LYS A 198 -9.24 4.14 -20.51
CA LYS A 198 -10.09 4.65 -21.60
C LYS A 198 -11.20 5.59 -21.11
N PHE A 199 -11.59 5.47 -19.84
CA PHE A 199 -12.59 6.33 -19.19
C PHE A 199 -11.96 7.34 -18.21
N LYS A 200 -10.64 7.58 -18.31
CA LYS A 200 -9.88 8.48 -17.42
C LYS A 200 -10.03 8.11 -15.93
N GLY A 201 -10.27 6.84 -15.63
CA GLY A 201 -10.39 6.35 -14.26
C GLY A 201 -9.03 6.19 -13.58
N ILE A 202 -9.04 6.24 -12.25
CA ILE A 202 -7.89 5.93 -11.38
C ILE A 202 -7.79 4.42 -11.23
N VAL A 203 -6.59 3.85 -11.39
CA VAL A 203 -6.34 2.41 -11.23
C VAL A 203 -5.55 2.16 -9.94
N ALA A 204 -6.15 1.47 -8.99
CA ALA A 204 -5.55 1.04 -7.75
C ALA A 204 -5.53 -0.49 -7.66
N PHE A 205 -4.45 -1.04 -7.10
CA PHE A 205 -4.30 -2.49 -6.96
C PHE A 205 -3.92 -2.92 -5.53
N ASP A 206 -4.64 -3.92 -4.99
CA ASP A 206 -4.17 -4.64 -3.81
C ASP A 206 -3.15 -5.71 -4.24
N ALA A 207 -1.91 -5.50 -3.80
CA ALA A 207 -0.77 -6.29 -4.17
C ALA A 207 -0.36 -7.29 -3.07
N SER A 208 -1.13 -7.40 -1.99
CA SER A 208 -0.77 -8.17 -0.80
C SER A 208 -0.43 -9.63 -1.08
N SER A 209 -1.21 -10.29 -1.94
CA SER A 209 -0.97 -11.70 -2.33
C SER A 209 -0.14 -11.85 -3.61
N PHE A 210 0.35 -10.74 -4.17
CA PHE A 210 1.06 -10.73 -5.45
C PHE A 210 2.54 -10.38 -5.27
N ILE A 211 2.84 -9.28 -4.57
CA ILE A 211 4.21 -8.76 -4.40
C ILE A 211 5.21 -9.75 -3.80
N PRO A 212 4.84 -10.65 -2.87
CA PRO A 212 5.78 -11.66 -2.40
C PRO A 212 6.33 -12.55 -3.52
N TYR A 213 5.55 -12.75 -4.59
CA TYR A 213 5.81 -13.74 -5.64
C TYR A 213 5.98 -13.15 -7.04
N LYS A 214 5.63 -11.88 -7.28
CA LYS A 214 5.67 -11.22 -8.60
C LYS A 214 5.91 -9.71 -8.47
N ASN A 215 6.50 -9.12 -9.51
CA ASN A 215 6.61 -7.67 -9.67
C ASN A 215 5.56 -7.17 -10.67
N ILE A 216 5.14 -5.91 -10.50
CA ILE A 216 4.23 -5.20 -11.41
C ILE A 216 4.90 -3.89 -11.83
N SER A 217 4.79 -3.54 -13.12
CA SER A 217 5.30 -2.26 -13.63
C SER A 217 4.38 -1.10 -13.24
N CYS A 218 4.97 0.01 -12.81
CA CYS A 218 4.28 1.22 -12.38
C CYS A 218 3.41 1.90 -13.45
N GLN A 219 3.60 1.58 -14.74
CA GLN A 219 2.75 2.09 -15.81
C GLN A 219 1.28 1.61 -15.71
N TYR A 220 1.03 0.47 -15.07
CA TYR A 220 -0.29 -0.15 -15.02
C TYR A 220 -1.17 0.34 -13.87
N TYR A 221 -0.65 1.14 -12.93
CA TYR A 221 -1.43 1.62 -11.81
C TYR A 221 -1.17 3.10 -11.52
N ASP A 222 -2.06 3.67 -10.72
CA ASP A 222 -1.92 4.99 -10.11
C ASP A 222 -1.76 4.86 -8.59
N ALA A 223 -2.21 3.74 -7.99
CA ALA A 223 -1.96 3.36 -6.61
C ALA A 223 -1.71 1.85 -6.44
N LEU A 224 -0.83 1.46 -5.51
CA LEU A 224 -0.51 0.07 -5.18
C LEU A 224 -0.46 -0.11 -3.65
N PHE A 225 -1.25 -1.04 -3.12
CA PHE A 225 -1.33 -1.35 -1.70
C PHE A 225 -0.52 -2.58 -1.35
N ILE A 226 0.36 -2.47 -0.36
CA ILE A 226 1.33 -3.53 -0.04
C ILE A 226 1.27 -3.87 1.45
N SER A 227 1.27 -5.18 1.74
CA SER A 227 1.39 -5.74 3.08
C SER A 227 2.78 -6.31 3.28
N SER A 228 3.69 -5.56 3.93
CA SER A 228 5.08 -6.01 4.09
C SER A 228 5.23 -7.30 4.90
N HIS A 229 4.33 -7.58 5.85
CA HIS A 229 4.35 -8.81 6.65
C HIS A 229 4.11 -10.09 5.84
N LYS A 230 3.64 -9.98 4.59
CA LYS A 230 3.51 -11.11 3.65
C LYS A 230 4.79 -11.38 2.87
N LEU A 231 5.79 -10.49 2.92
CA LEU A 231 7.13 -10.76 2.42
C LEU A 231 7.94 -11.48 3.51
N ILE A 232 8.74 -12.47 3.11
CA ILE A 232 9.62 -13.17 4.03
C ILE A 232 10.62 -12.19 4.69
N GLY A 233 10.72 -12.24 6.02
CA GLY A 233 11.46 -11.27 6.81
C GLY A 233 10.74 -9.94 7.06
N GLY A 234 9.54 -9.74 6.52
CA GLY A 234 8.79 -8.48 6.62
C GLY A 234 7.83 -8.37 7.82
N ILE A 235 7.84 -9.33 8.74
CA ILE A 235 7.02 -9.26 9.98
C ILE A 235 7.33 -7.97 10.74
N GLY A 236 6.29 -7.30 11.23
CA GLY A 236 6.42 -6.00 11.90
C GLY A 236 6.78 -4.85 10.94
N GLY A 237 6.81 -5.10 9.63
CA GLY A 237 6.99 -4.11 8.60
C GLY A 237 5.73 -3.28 8.34
N SER A 238 5.93 -2.09 7.75
CA SER A 238 4.85 -1.14 7.50
C SER A 238 3.91 -1.61 6.38
N GLY A 239 2.64 -1.19 6.41
CA GLY A 239 1.85 -1.15 5.18
C GLY A 239 2.42 -0.09 4.25
N LEU A 240 2.35 -0.28 2.93
CA LEU A 240 2.91 0.72 1.99
C LEU A 240 1.88 1.08 0.93
N LEU A 241 1.82 2.37 0.62
CA LEU A 241 1.07 2.93 -0.50
C LEU A 241 2.07 3.54 -1.48
N ALA A 242 2.25 2.90 -2.64
CA ALA A 242 2.87 3.59 -3.78
C ALA A 242 1.75 4.30 -4.55
N ILE A 243 1.83 5.62 -4.70
CA ILE A 243 0.77 6.41 -5.33
C ILE A 243 1.38 7.49 -6.22
N LYS A 244 0.72 7.80 -7.35
CA LYS A 244 1.11 8.96 -8.16
C LYS A 244 0.93 10.25 -7.37
N LYS A 245 1.92 11.14 -7.47
CA LYS A 245 1.96 12.43 -6.77
C LYS A 245 0.83 13.37 -7.18
N ASP A 246 0.31 13.25 -8.40
CA ASP A 246 -0.85 14.05 -8.87
C ASP A 246 -2.17 13.69 -8.15
N LEU A 247 -2.22 12.52 -7.49
CA LEU A 247 -3.31 12.13 -6.59
C LEU A 247 -3.10 12.61 -5.15
N CYS A 248 -1.92 13.14 -4.82
CA CYS A 248 -1.64 13.75 -3.53
C CYS A 248 -2.09 15.22 -3.54
N GLY A 249 -2.55 15.70 -2.38
CA GLY A 249 -2.96 17.09 -2.19
C GLY A 249 -1.87 17.97 -1.60
N ASN A 250 -2.09 19.29 -1.64
CA ASN A 250 -1.25 20.27 -0.93
C ASN A 250 -1.61 20.41 0.57
N LYS A 251 -2.58 19.63 1.04
CA LYS A 251 -2.98 19.53 2.44
C LYS A 251 -2.89 18.07 2.85
N PRO A 252 -2.39 17.77 4.06
CA PRO A 252 -2.27 16.40 4.51
C PRO A 252 -3.66 15.81 4.71
N SER A 253 -3.82 14.53 4.36
CA SER A 253 -5.05 13.82 4.65
C SER A 253 -5.33 13.67 6.16
N PHE A 254 -4.28 13.75 6.98
CA PHE A 254 -4.35 13.88 8.44
C PHE A 254 -3.32 14.91 8.93
N ALA A 255 -3.78 16.08 9.36
CA ALA A 255 -2.91 17.15 9.86
C ALA A 255 -2.41 16.82 11.28
N ALA A 256 -1.08 16.72 11.43
CA ALA A 256 -0.42 16.40 12.69
C ALA A 256 1.00 17.00 12.75
N GLY A 257 1.69 16.81 13.88
CA GLY A 257 3.13 17.11 13.97
C GLY A 257 3.91 16.42 12.84
N GLY A 258 4.97 17.04 12.33
CA GLY A 258 5.73 16.50 11.20
C GLY A 258 5.12 16.74 9.81
N THR A 259 3.86 17.19 9.70
CA THR A 259 3.23 17.54 8.39
C THR A 259 3.41 19.02 8.01
N VAL A 260 3.94 19.81 8.94
CA VAL A 260 3.99 21.28 8.87
C VAL A 260 5.43 21.78 8.70
N GLY A 261 5.60 22.77 7.84
CA GLY A 261 6.85 23.56 7.77
C GLY A 261 6.84 24.77 8.71
N TYR A 262 5.66 25.31 9.03
CA TYR A 262 5.48 26.42 9.95
C TYR A 262 4.10 26.39 10.62
N VAL A 263 4.02 26.78 11.89
CA VAL A 263 2.76 26.87 12.67
C VAL A 263 2.75 28.14 13.51
N SER A 264 1.63 28.84 13.50
CA SER A 264 1.29 29.94 14.40
C SER A 264 0.05 29.59 15.24
N ARG A 265 -0.43 30.53 16.07
CA ARG A 265 -1.66 30.34 16.86
C ARG A 265 -2.92 30.20 15.99
N THR A 266 -2.89 30.69 14.75
CA THR A 266 -4.09 30.80 13.89
C THR A 266 -3.87 30.31 12.46
N SER A 267 -2.64 29.94 12.09
CA SER A 267 -2.29 29.54 10.72
C SER A 267 -1.17 28.50 10.70
N GLN A 268 -1.06 27.80 9.57
CA GLN A 268 -0.04 26.80 9.35
C GLN A 268 0.28 26.68 7.86
N CYS A 269 1.53 26.36 7.56
CA CYS A 269 2.00 25.99 6.22
C CYS A 269 2.43 24.52 6.27
N TYR A 270 1.92 23.72 5.35
CA TYR A 270 2.26 22.30 5.25
C TYR A 270 3.55 22.08 4.44
N LEU A 271 4.15 20.90 4.60
CA LEU A 271 5.34 20.51 3.85
C LEU A 271 5.04 20.35 2.35
N CYS A 272 6.04 20.65 1.51
CA CYS A 272 5.96 20.50 0.06
C CYS A 272 6.52 19.15 -0.44
N ASN A 273 6.59 18.13 0.42
CA ASN A 273 7.03 16.78 0.08
C ASN A 273 5.88 15.82 0.36
N GLU A 274 5.39 15.12 -0.66
CA GLU A 274 4.16 14.31 -0.56
C GLU A 274 4.28 13.16 0.45
N GLU A 275 5.50 12.64 0.66
CA GLU A 275 5.75 11.51 1.55
C GLU A 275 5.75 11.96 3.01
N ALA A 276 6.53 13.00 3.33
CA ALA A 276 6.57 13.59 4.66
C ALA A 276 5.22 14.24 5.03
N LEU A 277 4.52 14.82 4.07
CA LEU A 277 3.20 15.42 4.27
C LEU A 277 2.17 14.40 4.77
N GLU A 278 2.27 13.16 4.32
CA GLU A 278 1.27 12.12 4.61
C GLU A 278 1.65 11.18 5.77
N GLU A 279 2.85 11.34 6.33
CA GLU A 279 3.37 10.58 7.46
C GLU A 279 3.36 11.39 8.76
N GLY A 280 2.22 12.05 9.02
CA GLY A 280 2.02 12.86 10.22
C GLY A 280 2.22 12.08 11.52
N GLY A 281 2.94 12.68 12.47
CA GLY A 281 3.40 12.07 13.71
C GLY A 281 4.80 11.47 13.58
N THR A 282 5.20 10.66 14.56
CA THR A 282 6.42 9.85 14.42
C THR A 282 6.09 8.67 13.50
N PRO A 283 6.74 8.53 12.34
CA PRO A 283 6.44 7.44 11.42
C PRO A 283 6.87 6.09 12.00
N GLY A 284 6.41 5.01 11.37
CA GLY A 284 6.88 3.66 11.67
C GLY A 284 8.33 3.44 11.20
N ILE A 285 9.31 4.08 11.83
CA ILE A 285 10.72 4.11 11.40
C ILE A 285 11.26 2.69 11.21
N LEU A 286 11.22 1.88 12.27
CA LEU A 286 11.67 0.49 12.21
C LEU A 286 10.79 -0.38 11.30
N GLN A 287 9.51 -0.01 11.15
CA GLN A 287 8.57 -0.75 10.29
C GLN A 287 8.92 -0.58 8.80
N LEU A 288 9.29 0.64 8.37
CA LEU A 288 9.73 0.88 7.00
C LEU A 288 11.10 0.22 6.73
N ILE A 289 12.02 0.28 7.70
CA ILE A 289 13.32 -0.38 7.59
C ILE A 289 13.15 -1.90 7.43
N ARG A 290 12.29 -2.53 8.24
CA ARG A 290 11.94 -3.96 8.10
C ARG A 290 11.35 -4.29 6.74
N ALA A 291 10.42 -3.45 6.26
CA ALA A 291 9.85 -3.61 4.93
C ALA A 291 10.95 -3.58 3.85
N SER A 292 11.85 -2.60 3.92
CA SER A 292 12.98 -2.47 2.98
C SER A 292 13.91 -3.69 3.00
N LEU A 293 14.23 -4.22 4.19
CA LEU A 293 15.02 -5.44 4.32
C LEU A 293 14.33 -6.65 3.66
N ALA A 294 13.01 -6.80 3.83
CA ALA A 294 12.24 -7.86 3.20
C ALA A 294 12.24 -7.74 1.66
N PHE A 295 12.10 -6.53 1.11
CA PHE A 295 12.24 -6.29 -0.33
C PHE A 295 13.64 -6.62 -0.84
N LYS A 296 14.70 -6.21 -0.12
CA LYS A 296 16.08 -6.57 -0.46
C LYS A 296 16.31 -8.09 -0.50
N ILE A 297 15.74 -8.82 0.45
CA ILE A 297 15.81 -10.29 0.48
C ILE A 297 15.13 -10.88 -0.75
N LYS A 298 13.88 -10.48 -1.00
CA LYS A 298 13.12 -10.91 -2.18
C LYS A 298 13.91 -10.66 -3.47
N ASP A 299 14.47 -9.47 -3.63
CA ASP A 299 15.21 -9.11 -4.83
C ASP A 299 16.54 -9.85 -4.95
N SER A 300 17.21 -10.15 -3.84
CA SER A 300 18.46 -10.92 -3.84
C SER A 300 18.25 -12.39 -4.23
N ILE A 301 17.15 -13.00 -3.78
CA ILE A 301 16.78 -14.38 -4.14
C ILE A 301 16.29 -14.42 -5.58
N GLY A 302 15.56 -13.38 -5.99
CA GLY A 302 14.94 -13.26 -7.30
C GLY A 302 13.59 -13.95 -7.37
N VAL A 303 12.61 -13.24 -7.92
CA VAL A 303 11.20 -13.66 -8.02
C VAL A 303 11.00 -15.03 -8.69
N LYS A 304 11.88 -15.41 -9.63
CA LYS A 304 11.82 -16.73 -10.30
C LYS A 304 12.12 -17.91 -9.38
N ASN A 305 12.84 -17.66 -8.29
CA ASN A 305 13.27 -18.68 -7.34
C ASN A 305 12.38 -18.74 -6.09
N ILE A 306 11.45 -17.80 -5.91
CA ILE A 306 10.56 -17.75 -4.74
C ILE A 306 9.30 -18.56 -5.01
#